data_AF-A0A9W9L625-F1
#
_entry.id   AF-A0A9W9L625-F1
#
_cell.length_a   1.000
_cell.length_b   1.000
_cell.length_c   1.000
_cell.angle_alpha   90.00
_cell.angle_beta   90.00
_cell.angle_gamma   90.00
#
_symmetry.space_group_name_H-M   'P 1'
#
loop_
_entity.id
_entity.type
_entity.pdbx_description
1 polymer ?
#
loop_
_entity_poly.entity_id
_entity_poly.type
_entity_poly.pdbx_seq_one_letter_code
_entity_poly.pdbx_strand_id
1 'polypeptide(L)' 'MERRNWDIERVLFSLPAIVTGSALNFHIVTRKGGVMLITLNWQLGVLGVPDESEFVQDVLTRIRAPLTDFVAVAL' A
#
# COMPACT_ATOMS: atom_id res chain seq x y z
N MET A 1 -16.45 -17.85 -30.68
CA MET A 1 -15.32 -18.14 -29.77
C MET A 1 -15.46 -17.19 -28.59
N GLU A 2 -16.01 -17.64 -27.48
CA GLU A 2 -16.12 -16.81 -26.26
C GLU A 2 -14.72 -16.47 -25.76
N ARG A 3 -14.39 -15.18 -25.77
CA ARG A 3 -13.18 -14.70 -25.10
C ARG A 3 -13.47 -14.79 -23.60
N ARG A 4 -12.89 -15.79 -22.93
CA ARG A 4 -12.85 -15.79 -21.46
C ARG A 4 -12.07 -14.54 -21.04
N ASN A 5 -12.78 -13.56 -20.50
CA ASN A 5 -12.15 -12.39 -19.92
C ASN A 5 -11.43 -12.85 -18.64
N TRP A 6 -10.11 -12.74 -18.64
CA TRP A 6 -9.32 -12.95 -17.44
C TRP A 6 -9.55 -11.77 -16.49
N ASP A 7 -10.03 -12.06 -15.29
CA ASP A 7 -10.08 -11.05 -14.22
C ASP A 7 -8.91 -11.25 -13.26
N ILE A 8 -8.38 -10.14 -12.77
CA ILE A 8 -7.29 -10.12 -11.80
C ILE A 8 -7.93 -10.02 -10.41
N GLU A 9 -7.96 -11.14 -9.69
CA GLU A 9 -8.56 -11.23 -8.37
C GLU A 9 -7.70 -10.53 -7.29
N ARG A 10 -6.38 -10.64 -7.38
CA ARG A 10 -5.43 -10.09 -6.40
C ARG A 10 -4.15 -9.62 -7.07
N VAL A 11 -3.61 -8.52 -6.56
CA VAL A 11 -2.31 -7.99 -6.97
C VAL A 11 -1.39 -7.98 -5.75
N LEU A 12 -0.22 -8.58 -5.90
CA LEU A 12 0.85 -8.57 -4.90
C LEU A 12 2.07 -7.87 -5.49
N PHE A 13 2.61 -6.90 -4.77
CA PHE A 13 3.87 -6.25 -5.14
C PHE A 13 4.95 -6.60 -4.12
N SER A 14 6.07 -7.08 -4.61
CA SER A 14 7.29 -7.29 -3.83
C SER A 14 8.37 -6.35 -4.32
N LEU A 15 9.18 -5.84 -3.41
CA LEU A 15 10.38 -5.09 -3.75
C LEU A 15 11.60 -5.68 -3.06
N PRO A 16 12.80 -5.47 -3.63
CA PRO A 16 14.04 -5.83 -2.97
C PRO A 16 14.15 -5.11 -1.63
N ALA A 17 14.67 -5.79 -0.61
CA ALA A 17 15.05 -5.13 0.63
C ALA A 17 16.24 -4.19 0.35
N ILE A 18 16.00 -2.87 0.36
CA ILE A 18 17.03 -1.86 0.17
C ILE A 18 17.51 -1.42 1.56
N VAL A 19 18.57 -2.04 2.07
CA VAL A 19 19.11 -1.80 3.43
C VAL A 19 19.62 -0.37 3.61
N THR A 20 20.08 0.28 2.54
CA THR A 20 20.49 1.70 2.55
C THR A 20 19.36 2.66 2.18
N GLY A 21 18.15 2.14 1.99
CA GLY A 21 16.98 2.91 1.57
C GLY A 21 16.31 3.64 2.73
N SER A 22 15.18 4.26 2.43
CA SER A 22 14.33 4.90 3.44
C SER A 22 13.92 3.88 4.53
N ALA A 23 13.95 4.31 5.79
CA ALA A 23 13.51 3.50 6.92
C ALA A 23 12.03 3.06 6.80
N LEU A 24 11.24 3.87 6.10
CA LEU A 24 9.81 3.67 5.86
C LEU A 24 9.50 4.03 4.40
N ASN A 25 8.75 3.17 3.70
CA ASN A 25 8.46 3.31 2.28
C ASN A 25 6.99 2.99 1.97
N PHE A 26 6.35 3.86 1.19
CA PHE A 26 4.98 3.68 0.70
C PHE A 26 4.96 3.29 -0.77
N HIS A 27 4.18 2.28 -1.09
CA HIS A 27 3.88 1.89 -2.46
C HIS A 27 2.39 2.03 -2.69
N ILE A 28 2.03 2.84 -3.68
CA ILE A 28 0.65 3.08 -4.07
C ILE A 28 0.48 2.53 -5.47
N VAL A 29 -0.45 1.61 -5.64
CA VAL A 29 -0.80 1.06 -6.95
C VAL A 29 -2.30 1.12 -7.16
N THR A 30 -2.70 1.66 -8.30
CA THR A 30 -4.10 1.73 -8.72
C THR A 30 -4.33 0.86 -9.94
N ARG A 31 -5.33 -0.03 -9.90
CA ARG A 31 -5.80 -0.75 -11.09
C ARG A 31 -6.86 0.08 -11.81
N LYS A 32 -6.77 0.19 -13.14
CA LYS A 32 -7.85 0.79 -13.95
C LYS A 32 -9.15 0.01 -13.73
N GLY A 33 -10.19 0.70 -13.23
CA GLY A 33 -11.48 0.10 -12.92
C GLY A 33 -11.44 -0.89 -11.73
N GLY A 34 -10.39 -0.85 -10.90
CA GLY A 34 -10.23 -1.72 -9.75
C GLY A 34 -9.81 -0.95 -8.50
N VAL A 35 -9.25 -1.67 -7.53
CA VAL A 35 -8.88 -1.11 -6.23
C VAL A 35 -7.54 -0.38 -6.27
N MET A 36 -7.38 0.60 -5.37
CA MET A 36 -6.09 1.13 -4.97
C MET A 36 -5.53 0.27 -3.83
N LEU A 37 -4.27 -0.11 -3.93
CA LEU A 37 -3.50 -0.82 -2.91
C LEU A 37 -2.41 0.11 -2.40
N ILE A 38 -2.32 0.25 -1.08
CA ILE A 38 -1.25 0.96 -0.39
C ILE A 38 -0.52 -0.04 0.50
N THR A 39 0.76 -0.19 0.26
CA THR A 39 1.65 -1.03 1.07
C THR A 39 2.65 -0.13 1.77
N LEU A 40 2.80 -0.34 3.07
CA LEU A 40 3.83 0.30 3.90
C LEU A 40 4.87 -0.75 4.26
N ASN A 41 6.11 -0.54 3.81
CA ASN A 41 7.26 -1.35 4.19
C ASN A 41 8.17 -0.55 5.11
N TRP A 42 8.79 -1.21 6.09
CA TRP A 42 9.77 -0.57 6.97
C TRP A 42 10.95 -1.49 7.24
N GLN A 43 12.06 -0.89 7.64
CA GLN A 43 13.23 -1.60 8.13
C GLN A 43 13.12 -1.81 9.63
N LEU A 44 13.23 -3.07 10.07
CA LEU A 44 13.12 -3.42 11.48
C LEU A 44 14.27 -2.79 12.30
N GLY A 45 13.92 -2.14 13.40
CA GLY A 45 14.84 -1.51 14.34
C GLY A 45 15.36 -0.13 13.92
N VAL A 46 14.80 0.45 12.85
CA VAL A 46 15.28 1.72 12.28
C VAL A 46 14.29 2.87 12.51
N LEU A 47 13.05 2.59 12.95
CA LEU A 47 12.03 3.64 13.12
C LEU A 47 12.18 4.43 14.42
N GLY A 48 12.98 3.94 15.38
CA GLY A 48 13.23 4.65 16.64
C GLY A 48 12.00 4.78 17.55
N VAL A 49 10.99 3.93 17.36
CA VAL A 49 9.77 3.86 18.16
C VAL A 49 9.73 2.56 18.97
N PRO A 50 9.00 2.51 20.11
CA PRO A 50 8.98 1.32 20.98
C PRO A 50 8.40 0.07 20.32
N ASP A 51 7.30 0.22 19.59
CA ASP A 51 6.67 -0.84 18.81
C ASP A 51 6.49 -0.35 17.36
N GLU A 52 7.37 -0.86 16.49
CA GLU A 52 7.35 -0.50 15.07
C GLU A 52 6.12 -1.05 14.34
N SER A 53 5.59 -2.19 14.77
CA SER A 53 4.43 -2.81 14.14
C SER A 53 3.16 -2.03 14.46
N GLU A 54 2.98 -1.65 15.73
CA GLU A 54 1.89 -0.78 16.16
C GLU A 54 1.96 0.58 15.43
N PHE A 55 3.15 1.18 15.38
CA PHE A 55 3.36 2.45 14.68
C PHE A 55 2.96 2.38 13.20
N VAL A 56 3.38 1.34 12.47
CA VAL A 56 3.05 1.16 11.05
C VAL A 56 1.54 0.97 10.85
N GLN A 57 0.87 0.21 11.72
CA GLN A 57 -0.59 0.05 11.68
C GLN A 57 -1.33 1.37 11.93
N ASP A 58 -0.85 2.16 12.89
CA ASP A 58 -1.39 3.49 13.16
C ASP A 58 -1.25 4.44 11.98
N VAL A 59 -0.09 4.44 11.32
CA VAL A 59 0.17 5.23 10.11
C VAL A 59 -0.80 4.82 8.99
N LEU A 60 -0.94 3.52 8.71
CA LEU A 60 -1.87 3.02 7.70
C LEU A 60 -3.32 3.37 8.03
N THR A 61 -3.72 3.29 9.30
CA THR A 61 -5.07 3.64 9.76
C THR A 61 -5.36 5.13 9.54
N ARG A 62 -4.39 6.01 9.87
CA ARG A 62 -4.52 7.46 9.66
C ARG A 62 -4.54 7.84 8.19
N ILE A 63 -3.84 7.11 7.32
CA ILE A 63 -3.87 7.31 5.87
C ILE A 63 -5.18 6.81 5.27
N ARG A 64 -5.74 5.71 5.79
CA ARG A 64 -6.99 5.15 5.31
C ARG A 64 -8.16 6.12 5.47
N ALA A 65 -8.25 6.82 6.60
CA ALA A 65 -9.36 7.73 6.89
C ALA A 65 -9.63 8.78 5.79
N PRO A 66 -8.66 9.62 5.37
CA PRO A 66 -8.90 10.59 4.29
C PRO A 66 -9.12 9.91 2.93
N LEU A 67 -8.51 8.74 2.68
CA LEU A 67 -8.67 8.03 1.40
C LEU A 67 -10.05 7.40 1.22
N THR A 68 -10.74 7.08 2.31
CA THR A 68 -12.15 6.67 2.25
C THR A 68 -13.10 7.85 2.02
N ASP A 69 -12.67 9.07 2.36
CA ASP A 69 -13.47 10.29 2.14
C ASP A 69 -13.37 10.79 0.68
N PHE A 70 -12.32 10.40 -0.06
CA PHE A 70 -12.19 10.65 -1.50
C PHE A 70 -13.07 9.70 -2.32
N VAL A 71 -14.39 9.91 -2.28
CA VAL A 71 -15.30 9.34 -3.29
C VAL A 71 -15.10 10.08 -4.61
N ALA A 72 -14.35 9.46 -5.52
CA ALA A 72 -14.28 9.73 -6.95
C ALA A 72 -14.42 11.20 -7.38
N VAL A 73 -13.30 11.92 -7.49
CA VAL A 73 -13.25 13.08 -8.38
C VAL A 73 -13.03 12.53 -9.79
N ALA A 74 -14.12 12.37 -10.55
CA ALA A 74 -14.05 12.23 -11.99
C ALA A 74 -13.65 13.59 -12.57
N LEU A 75 -12.48 13.65 -13.21
CA LEU A 75 -12.10 14.71 -14.15
C LEU A 75 -12.39 14.24 -15.57
#